data_AF-A0A7C4ZU07-F1
#
_entry.id   AF-A0A7C4ZU07-F1
#
_cell.length_a   1.000
_cell.length_b   1.000
_cell.length_c   1.000
_cell.angle_alpha   90.00
_cell.angle_beta   90.00
_cell.angle_gamma   90.00
#
_symmetry.space_group_name_H-M   'P 1'
#
loop_
_entity.id
_entity.type
_entity.pdbx_description
1 polymer ?
#
loop_
_entity_poly.entity_id
_entity_poly.type
_entity_poly.pdbx_seq_one_letter_code
_entity_poly.pdbx_strand_id
1 'polypeptide(L)'
;MYLNEKNIRCTPVLLKNAETARSIWKSESSYLEDVKDVSYGKLKAILPILDPDFIAQTKLPTAERKNLLSELTKATYEEVLARVRKIRQEYDPASLAIDLDQFYSDLHSINSCLEAVVVKQDLETLKLIRSHYPSNLINDIRILLAALRSEDAFQKLEESLPKEIRGLLRDENDVDMWLSNIVKALITLRRGTSNSRERVRQRIGVSKFGELSTLLKAVLSDEELERYKRGRELLERIRKPTLA
;
A
#
# COMPACT_ATOMS: atom_id res chain seq x y z
N MET A 1 31.67 2.65 -17.91
CA MET A 1 30.62 2.84 -16.89
C MET A 1 30.74 1.70 -15.89
N TYR A 2 31.60 1.85 -14.87
CA TYR A 2 31.89 0.81 -13.89
C TYR A 2 30.90 0.94 -12.72
N LEU A 3 29.83 0.14 -12.74
CA LEU A 3 29.09 -0.19 -11.53
C LEU A 3 29.86 -1.31 -10.84
N ASN A 4 30.84 -0.92 -9.99
CA ASN A 4 31.47 -1.87 -9.09
C ASN A 4 30.42 -2.43 -8.14
N GLU A 5 30.41 -3.76 -8.04
CA GLU A 5 29.55 -4.63 -7.23
C GLU A 5 29.69 -4.37 -5.73
N LYS A 6 29.26 -3.19 -5.26
CA LYS A 6 28.81 -3.02 -3.88
C LYS A 6 27.30 -3.07 -3.93
N ASN A 7 26.74 -4.12 -3.32
CA ASN A 7 25.32 -4.31 -3.05
C ASN A 7 24.78 -3.12 -2.24
N ILE A 8 24.54 -1.98 -2.90
CA ILE A 8 23.69 -0.93 -2.39
C ILE A 8 22.29 -1.51 -2.48
N ARG A 9 21.78 -2.01 -1.36
CA ARG A 9 20.36 -2.33 -1.21
C ARG A 9 19.59 -1.02 -1.41
N CYS A 10 19.27 -0.67 -2.66
CA CYS A 10 18.35 0.42 -2.93
C CYS A 10 17.03 0.07 -2.23
N THR A 11 16.53 1.00 -1.43
CA THR A 11 15.22 0.85 -0.77
C THR A 11 14.17 0.51 -1.84
N PRO A 12 13.27 -0.45 -1.62
CA PRO A 12 12.28 -0.87 -2.62
C PRO A 12 11.50 0.28 -3.28
N VAL A 13 11.29 1.38 -2.54
CA VAL A 13 10.63 2.61 -3.02
C VAL A 13 11.43 3.32 -4.12
N LEU A 14 12.76 3.37 -4.03
CA LEU A 14 13.63 4.03 -5.02
C LEU A 14 13.71 3.24 -6.34
N LEU A 15 13.86 1.91 -6.24
CA LEU A 15 13.83 1.02 -7.40
C LEU A 15 12.48 1.09 -8.13
N LYS A 16 11.37 1.17 -7.39
CA LYS A 16 10.02 1.15 -7.96
C LYS A 16 9.54 2.51 -8.49
N ASN A 17 10.07 3.61 -7.98
CA ASN A 17 9.91 4.93 -8.61
C ASN A 17 10.64 4.98 -9.96
N ALA A 18 11.79 4.32 -10.08
CA ALA A 18 12.46 4.15 -11.35
C ALA A 18 11.67 3.24 -12.31
N GLU A 19 11.01 2.18 -11.83
CA GLU A 19 10.12 1.34 -12.66
C GLU A 19 8.85 2.08 -13.11
N THR A 20 8.22 2.86 -12.23
CA THR A 20 7.05 3.70 -12.59
C THR A 20 7.45 4.77 -13.59
N ALA A 21 8.64 5.35 -13.45
CA ALA A 21 9.16 6.24 -14.47
C ALA A 21 9.37 5.50 -15.82
N ARG A 22 9.95 4.30 -15.82
CA ARG A 22 10.13 3.51 -17.04
C ARG A 22 8.82 3.11 -17.74
N SER A 23 7.71 2.99 -17.01
CA SER A 23 6.41 2.66 -17.62
C SER A 23 5.69 3.89 -18.19
N ILE A 24 5.89 5.07 -17.58
CA ILE A 24 5.30 6.34 -18.03
C ILE A 24 6.05 6.88 -19.24
N TRP A 25 7.39 6.89 -19.17
CA TRP A 25 8.25 7.44 -20.22
C TRP A 25 8.75 6.33 -21.13
N LYS A 26 8.44 6.46 -22.43
CA LYS A 26 8.79 5.48 -23.47
C LYS A 26 10.30 5.30 -23.68
N SER A 27 11.10 6.31 -23.31
CA SER A 27 12.55 6.28 -23.39
C SER A 27 13.18 7.09 -22.27
N GLU A 28 14.41 6.74 -21.92
CA GLU A 28 15.23 7.50 -20.97
C GLU A 28 15.41 8.95 -21.42
N SER A 29 15.57 9.19 -22.73
CA SER A 29 15.68 10.54 -23.30
C SER A 29 14.44 11.39 -23.04
N SER A 30 13.24 10.84 -23.23
CA SER A 30 11.98 11.55 -22.97
C SER A 30 11.81 11.86 -21.47
N TYR A 31 12.20 10.93 -20.59
CA TYR A 31 12.22 11.19 -19.15
C TYR A 31 13.17 12.34 -18.81
N LEU A 32 14.43 12.26 -19.28
CA LEU A 32 15.45 13.28 -18.99
C LEU A 32 15.09 14.65 -19.55
N GLU A 33 14.41 14.73 -20.69
CA GLU A 33 13.88 15.99 -21.24
C GLU A 33 12.84 16.63 -20.32
N ASP A 34 11.88 15.85 -19.82
CA ASP A 34 10.77 16.36 -19.01
C ASP A 34 11.19 16.71 -17.57
N VAL A 35 12.24 16.08 -17.04
CA VAL A 35 12.55 16.11 -15.59
C VAL A 35 13.91 16.67 -15.22
N LYS A 36 14.69 17.16 -16.20
CA LYS A 36 16.10 17.58 -16.06
C LYS A 36 16.38 18.46 -14.83
N ASP A 37 15.47 19.39 -14.54
CA ASP A 37 15.61 20.41 -13.49
C ASP A 37 14.50 20.28 -12.42
N VAL A 38 13.89 19.10 -12.30
CA VAL A 38 12.81 18.84 -11.35
C VAL A 38 13.35 18.08 -10.14
N SER A 39 13.02 18.55 -8.93
CA SER A 39 13.40 17.84 -7.72
C SER A 39 12.68 16.49 -7.61
N TYR A 40 13.37 15.49 -7.07
CA TYR A 40 12.82 14.15 -6.88
C TYR A 40 11.50 14.14 -6.10
N GLY A 41 11.34 15.03 -5.11
CA GLY A 41 10.10 15.13 -4.33
C GLY A 41 8.89 15.50 -5.20
N LYS A 42 9.05 16.45 -6.13
CA LYS A 42 7.99 16.84 -7.07
C LYS A 42 7.65 15.73 -8.05
N LEU A 43 8.66 15.03 -8.57
CA LEU A 43 8.45 13.87 -9.43
C LEU A 43 7.66 12.80 -8.70
N LYS A 44 8.09 12.43 -7.50
CA LYS A 44 7.41 11.45 -6.65
C LYS A 44 5.94 11.83 -6.41
N ALA A 45 5.65 13.11 -6.17
CA ALA A 45 4.30 13.58 -5.90
C ALA A 45 3.32 13.37 -7.08
N ILE A 46 3.81 13.47 -8.33
CA ILE A 46 2.96 13.36 -9.51
C ILE A 46 2.87 11.94 -10.10
N LEU A 47 3.80 11.04 -9.75
CA LEU A 47 3.79 9.66 -10.24
C LEU A 47 2.43 8.97 -10.07
N PRO A 48 1.69 9.13 -8.95
CA PRO A 48 0.36 8.53 -8.80
C PRO A 48 -0.68 9.05 -9.80
N ILE A 49 -0.53 10.29 -10.30
CA ILE A 49 -1.43 10.90 -11.29
C ILE A 49 -1.09 10.46 -12.71
N LEU A 50 0.20 10.25 -12.97
CA LEU A 50 0.70 9.77 -14.25
C LEU A 50 0.65 8.24 -14.37
N ASP A 51 0.21 7.55 -13.33
CA ASP A 51 0.07 6.09 -13.34
C ASP A 51 -0.95 5.64 -14.42
N PRO A 52 -0.61 4.63 -15.25
CA PRO A 52 -1.51 4.16 -16.30
C PRO A 52 -2.90 3.74 -15.81
N ASP A 53 -3.03 3.16 -14.62
CA ASP A 53 -4.33 2.76 -14.07
C ASP A 53 -5.12 3.98 -13.62
N PHE A 54 -4.48 4.96 -12.99
CA PHE A 54 -5.13 6.25 -12.66
C PHE A 54 -5.68 6.87 -13.95
N ILE A 55 -4.88 6.93 -15.02
CA ILE A 55 -5.28 7.50 -16.30
C ILE A 55 -6.42 6.69 -16.93
N ALA A 56 -6.33 5.36 -16.94
CA ALA A 56 -7.37 4.50 -17.53
C ALA A 56 -8.70 4.60 -16.77
N GLN A 57 -8.64 4.66 -15.44
CA GLN A 57 -9.82 4.71 -14.57
C GLN A 57 -10.49 6.08 -14.58
N THR A 58 -9.70 7.15 -14.51
CA THR A 58 -10.21 8.53 -14.42
C THR A 58 -10.38 9.21 -15.78
N LYS A 59 -9.87 8.59 -16.85
CA LYS A 59 -9.80 9.17 -18.20
C LYS A 59 -9.10 10.53 -18.23
N LEU A 60 -8.06 10.70 -17.41
CA LEU A 60 -7.31 11.96 -17.29
C LEU A 60 -6.80 12.44 -18.67
N PRO A 61 -7.19 13.65 -19.13
CA PRO A 61 -6.80 14.14 -20.44
C PRO A 61 -5.27 14.26 -20.62
N THR A 62 -4.80 14.03 -21.85
CA THR A 62 -3.38 14.24 -22.20
C THR A 62 -2.92 15.68 -21.98
N ALA A 63 -3.79 16.66 -22.24
CA ALA A 63 -3.49 18.07 -22.00
C ALA A 63 -3.20 18.35 -20.52
N GLU A 64 -3.99 17.78 -19.61
CA GLU A 64 -3.77 17.92 -18.17
C GLU A 64 -2.45 17.31 -17.72
N ARG A 65 -2.12 16.12 -18.23
CA ARG A 65 -0.83 15.47 -17.95
C ARG A 65 0.36 16.32 -18.42
N LYS A 66 0.28 16.88 -19.63
CA LYS A 66 1.32 17.76 -20.17
C LYS A 66 1.46 19.05 -19.38
N ASN A 67 0.33 19.65 -18.97
CA ASN A 67 0.34 20.85 -18.13
C ASN A 67 1.03 20.56 -16.80
N LEU A 68 0.64 19.47 -16.12
CA LEU A 68 1.25 19.05 -14.85
C LEU A 68 2.77 18.88 -14.97
N LEU A 69 3.26 18.21 -16.02
CA LEU A 69 4.69 18.04 -16.28
C LEU A 69 5.40 19.38 -16.50
N SER A 70 4.81 20.28 -17.29
CA SER A 70 5.40 21.59 -17.61
C SER A 70 5.51 22.52 -16.39
N GLU A 71 4.63 22.36 -15.40
CA GLU A 71 4.59 23.18 -14.18
C GLU A 71 5.68 22.77 -13.17
N LEU A 72 6.18 21.54 -13.22
CA LEU A 72 7.12 20.99 -12.22
C LEU A 72 8.41 21.80 -12.06
N THR A 73 8.91 22.35 -13.16
CA THR A 73 10.15 23.13 -13.18
C THR A 73 9.99 24.49 -12.51
N LYS A 74 8.78 25.07 -12.55
CA LYS A 74 8.50 26.44 -12.07
C LYS A 74 7.82 26.48 -10.71
N ALA A 75 6.96 25.51 -10.43
CA ALA A 75 6.19 25.45 -9.20
C ALA A 75 7.07 25.03 -8.01
N THR A 76 6.72 25.44 -6.80
CA THR A 76 7.24 24.89 -5.54
C THR A 76 6.67 23.49 -5.29
N TYR A 77 7.24 22.76 -4.32
CA TYR A 77 6.73 21.44 -3.95
C TYR A 77 5.27 21.49 -3.46
N GLU A 78 4.92 22.49 -2.63
CA GLU A 78 3.56 22.65 -2.11
C GLU A 78 2.55 22.98 -3.21
N GLU A 79 2.93 23.78 -4.20
CA GLU A 79 2.08 24.06 -5.37
C GLU A 79 1.84 22.80 -6.21
N VAL A 80 2.86 21.97 -6.40
CA VAL A 80 2.71 20.66 -7.06
C VAL A 80 1.75 19.76 -6.27
N LEU A 81 1.88 19.68 -4.95
CA LEU A 81 0.96 18.91 -4.11
C LEU A 81 -0.48 19.44 -4.20
N ALA A 82 -0.68 20.75 -4.16
CA ALA A 82 -1.98 21.37 -4.32
C ALA A 82 -2.58 21.02 -5.70
N ARG A 83 -1.77 21.02 -6.76
CA ARG A 83 -2.23 20.63 -8.11
C ARG A 83 -2.62 19.16 -8.19
N VAL A 84 -1.81 18.26 -7.61
CA VAL A 84 -2.12 16.82 -7.51
C VAL A 84 -3.43 16.59 -6.76
N ARG A 85 -3.65 17.28 -5.63
CA ARG A 85 -4.91 17.21 -4.88
C ARG A 85 -6.10 17.69 -5.70
N LYS A 86 -5.95 18.81 -6.42
CA LYS A 86 -7.00 19.34 -7.29
C LYS A 86 -7.35 18.36 -8.42
N ILE A 87 -6.35 17.78 -9.09
CA ILE A 87 -6.58 16.75 -10.11
C ILE A 87 -7.31 15.54 -9.51
N ARG A 88 -6.91 15.06 -8.32
CA ARG A 88 -7.63 13.97 -7.64
C ARG A 88 -9.07 14.34 -7.31
N GLN A 89 -9.34 15.55 -6.82
CA GLN A 89 -10.70 15.98 -6.52
C GLN A 89 -11.58 16.09 -7.77
N GLU A 90 -11.02 16.51 -8.89
CA GLU A 90 -11.76 16.69 -10.14
C GLU A 90 -12.01 15.35 -10.86
N TYR A 91 -11.00 14.48 -10.91
CA TYR A 91 -11.00 13.27 -11.74
C TYR A 91 -11.21 11.96 -10.95
N ASP A 92 -10.99 11.99 -9.63
CA ASP A 92 -11.21 10.86 -8.72
C ASP A 92 -11.86 11.30 -7.38
N PRO A 93 -13.01 12.00 -7.41
CA PRO A 93 -13.65 12.55 -6.19
C PRO A 93 -14.04 11.46 -5.18
N ALA A 94 -14.30 10.24 -5.66
CA ALA A 94 -14.64 9.09 -4.83
C ALA A 94 -13.40 8.32 -4.31
N SER A 95 -12.18 8.77 -4.63
CA SER A 95 -10.91 8.13 -4.24
C SER A 95 -10.85 6.65 -4.60
N LEU A 96 -11.33 6.33 -5.81
CA LEU A 96 -11.35 4.97 -6.34
C LEU A 96 -10.01 4.58 -6.97
N ALA A 97 -9.12 5.53 -7.28
CA ALA A 97 -7.79 5.22 -7.77
C ALA A 97 -6.80 5.11 -6.59
N ILE A 98 -6.24 3.91 -6.42
CA ILE A 98 -5.32 3.62 -5.33
C ILE A 98 -3.97 4.25 -5.63
N ASP A 99 -3.52 5.14 -4.76
CA ASP A 99 -2.11 5.50 -4.71
C ASP A 99 -1.32 4.33 -4.13
N LEU A 100 -0.62 3.60 -5.00
CA LEU A 100 0.11 2.39 -4.59
C LEU A 100 1.30 2.71 -3.66
N ASP A 101 1.86 3.92 -3.73
CA ASP A 101 2.95 4.32 -2.84
C ASP A 101 2.43 4.66 -1.46
N GLN A 102 1.31 5.40 -1.39
CA GLN A 102 0.63 5.63 -0.13
C GLN A 102 0.15 4.31 0.48
N PHE A 103 -0.46 3.44 -0.31
CA PHE A 103 -0.93 2.14 0.17
C PHE A 103 0.21 1.25 0.67
N TYR A 104 1.36 1.25 -0.01
CA TYR A 104 2.57 0.59 0.49
C TYR A 104 3.06 1.20 1.82
N SER A 105 3.11 2.53 1.90
CA SER A 105 3.52 3.24 3.12
C SER A 105 2.59 2.92 4.30
N ASP A 106 1.29 2.95 4.07
CA ASP A 106 0.26 2.62 5.07
C ASP A 106 0.41 1.16 5.53
N LEU A 107 0.61 0.23 4.59
CA LEU A 107 0.84 -1.18 4.91
C LEU A 107 2.14 -1.41 5.70
N HIS A 108 3.20 -0.66 5.40
CA HIS A 108 4.44 -0.77 6.14
C HIS A 108 4.25 -0.25 7.57
N SER A 109 3.67 0.95 7.72
CA SER A 109 3.41 1.59 9.00
C SER A 109 2.53 0.73 9.90
N ILE A 110 1.43 0.17 9.38
CA ILE A 110 0.53 -0.67 10.17
C ILE A 110 1.18 -1.99 10.59
N ASN A 111 1.97 -2.62 9.70
CA ASN A 111 2.73 -3.82 10.06
C ASN A 111 3.72 -3.52 11.20
N SER A 112 4.50 -2.44 11.09
CA SER A 112 5.45 -2.07 12.14
C SER A 112 4.78 -1.68 13.45
N CYS A 113 3.64 -0.99 13.40
CA CYS A 113 2.85 -0.64 14.57
C CYS A 113 2.30 -1.89 15.27
N LEU A 114 1.61 -2.76 14.53
CA LEU A 114 1.04 -3.99 15.10
C LEU A 114 2.13 -4.95 15.58
N GLU A 115 3.25 -5.06 14.88
CA GLU A 115 4.40 -5.83 15.34
C GLU A 115 4.93 -5.28 16.66
N ALA A 116 5.10 -3.97 16.80
CA ALA A 116 5.54 -3.36 18.04
C ALA A 116 4.56 -3.65 19.20
N VAL A 117 3.25 -3.54 18.97
CA VAL A 117 2.21 -3.85 19.96
C VAL A 117 2.28 -5.31 20.39
N VAL A 118 2.34 -6.24 19.42
CA VAL A 118 2.35 -7.69 19.65
C VAL A 118 3.64 -8.14 20.34
N VAL A 119 4.80 -7.60 19.96
CA VAL A 119 6.12 -7.97 20.49
C VAL A 119 6.36 -7.36 21.86
N LYS A 120 6.01 -6.09 22.06
CA LYS A 120 6.16 -5.39 23.35
C LYS A 120 5.05 -5.71 24.34
N GLN A 121 4.03 -6.44 23.91
CA GLN A 121 2.86 -6.81 24.73
C GLN A 121 2.20 -5.58 25.34
N ASP A 122 1.95 -4.57 24.51
CA ASP A 122 1.23 -3.39 24.93
C ASP A 122 -0.25 -3.75 25.17
N LEU A 123 -0.55 -4.19 26.40
CA LEU A 123 -1.85 -4.70 26.79
C LEU A 123 -2.95 -3.65 26.67
N GLU A 124 -2.64 -2.38 26.89
CA GLU A 124 -3.61 -1.28 26.80
C GLU A 124 -3.97 -1.02 25.34
N THR A 125 -2.98 -0.98 24.44
CA THR A 125 -3.24 -0.86 22.99
C THR A 125 -3.96 -2.10 22.45
N LEU A 126 -3.64 -3.31 22.93
CA LEU A 126 -4.36 -4.54 22.55
C LEU A 126 -5.83 -4.50 22.98
N LYS A 127 -6.12 -4.06 24.21
CA LYS A 127 -7.50 -3.88 24.68
C LYS A 127 -8.24 -2.85 23.84
N LEU A 128 -7.58 -1.73 23.49
CA LEU A 128 -8.15 -0.69 22.66
C LEU A 128 -8.49 -1.20 21.25
N ILE A 129 -7.56 -1.92 20.61
CA ILE A 129 -7.79 -2.53 19.29
C ILE A 129 -8.96 -3.50 19.34
N ARG A 130 -9.03 -4.36 20.37
CA ARG A 130 -10.11 -5.35 20.53
C ARG A 130 -11.46 -4.71 20.82
N SER A 131 -11.50 -3.55 21.47
CA SER A 131 -12.75 -2.82 21.73
C SER A 131 -13.26 -2.07 20.50
N HIS A 132 -12.36 -1.56 19.66
CA HIS A 132 -12.71 -0.80 18.45
C HIS A 132 -13.03 -1.69 17.26
N TYR A 133 -12.33 -2.82 17.12
CA TYR A 133 -12.45 -3.69 15.96
C TYR A 133 -13.05 -5.06 16.34
N PRO A 134 -14.31 -5.32 15.98
CA PRO A 134 -14.94 -6.60 16.28
C PRO A 134 -14.26 -7.72 15.48
N SER A 135 -14.25 -8.92 16.04
CA SER A 135 -13.49 -10.06 15.50
C SER A 135 -13.93 -10.49 14.10
N ASN A 136 -15.23 -10.38 13.80
CA ASN A 136 -15.79 -10.62 12.46
C ASN A 136 -15.15 -9.69 11.41
N LEU A 137 -15.02 -8.41 11.74
CA LEU A 137 -14.42 -7.46 10.82
C LEU A 137 -12.95 -7.76 10.54
N ILE A 138 -12.17 -8.04 11.58
CA ILE A 138 -10.76 -8.39 11.41
C ILE A 138 -10.64 -9.66 10.55
N ASN A 139 -11.55 -10.62 10.72
CA ASN A 139 -11.60 -11.80 9.86
C ASN A 139 -11.93 -11.44 8.40
N ASP A 140 -12.87 -10.53 8.16
CA ASP A 140 -13.22 -10.08 6.80
C ASP A 140 -12.03 -9.38 6.11
N ILE A 141 -11.30 -8.53 6.84
CA ILE A 141 -10.08 -7.89 6.36
C ILE A 141 -9.03 -8.95 6.03
N ARG A 142 -8.83 -9.94 6.91
CA ARG A 142 -7.87 -11.04 6.69
C ARG A 142 -8.25 -11.90 5.48
N ILE A 143 -9.54 -12.13 5.24
CA ILE A 143 -10.05 -12.83 4.07
C ILE A 143 -9.70 -12.05 2.78
N LEU A 144 -9.93 -10.73 2.76
CA LEU A 144 -9.55 -9.88 1.63
C LEU A 144 -8.04 -9.86 1.40
N LEU A 145 -7.24 -9.74 2.47
CA LEU A 145 -5.77 -9.80 2.39
C LEU A 145 -5.27 -11.15 1.86
N ALA A 146 -5.91 -12.25 2.25
CA ALA A 146 -5.58 -13.58 1.76
C ALA A 146 -5.94 -13.73 0.27
N ALA A 147 -7.10 -13.20 -0.15
CA ALA A 147 -7.53 -13.22 -1.54
C ALA A 147 -6.58 -12.43 -2.45
N LEU A 148 -5.97 -11.34 -1.97
CA LEU A 148 -4.99 -10.58 -2.75
C LEU A 148 -3.69 -11.34 -3.06
N ARG A 149 -3.47 -12.53 -2.49
CA ARG A 149 -2.27 -13.34 -2.77
C ARG A 149 -2.28 -13.95 -4.18
N SER A 150 -3.44 -14.24 -4.76
CA SER A 150 -3.56 -14.74 -6.13
C SER A 150 -4.91 -14.40 -6.74
N GLU A 151 -4.98 -14.33 -8.06
CA GLU A 151 -6.26 -14.08 -8.74
C GLU A 151 -7.27 -15.22 -8.50
N ASP A 152 -6.80 -16.48 -8.50
CA ASP A 152 -7.64 -17.65 -8.22
C ASP A 152 -8.29 -17.59 -6.82
N ALA A 153 -7.54 -17.10 -5.81
CA ALA A 153 -8.09 -16.91 -4.47
C ALA A 153 -9.14 -15.80 -4.44
N PHE A 154 -8.97 -14.77 -5.27
CA PHE A 154 -9.92 -13.68 -5.42
C PHE A 154 -11.22 -14.13 -6.08
N GLN A 155 -11.15 -14.93 -7.14
CA GLN A 155 -12.32 -15.48 -7.83
C GLN A 155 -13.16 -16.37 -6.91
N LYS A 156 -12.51 -17.24 -6.12
CA LYS A 156 -13.20 -18.07 -5.11
C LYS A 156 -13.85 -17.25 -4.01
N LEU A 157 -13.37 -16.03 -3.76
CA LEU A 157 -13.94 -15.13 -2.76
C LEU A 157 -15.32 -14.59 -3.17
N GLU A 158 -15.55 -14.39 -4.47
CA GLU A 158 -16.80 -13.81 -4.99
C GLU A 158 -18.02 -14.69 -4.67
N GLU A 159 -17.80 -15.99 -4.43
CA GLU A 159 -18.83 -16.97 -4.10
C GLU A 159 -19.21 -16.98 -2.60
N SER A 160 -18.39 -16.42 -1.70
CA SER A 160 -18.55 -16.55 -0.23
C SER A 160 -18.32 -15.24 0.53
N LEU A 161 -18.97 -14.16 0.11
CA LEU A 161 -18.65 -12.81 0.54
C LEU A 161 -19.11 -12.44 1.96
N PRO A 162 -18.26 -11.79 2.77
CA PRO A 162 -18.70 -11.12 3.97
C PRO A 162 -19.63 -9.94 3.64
N LYS A 163 -20.70 -9.79 4.44
CA LYS A 163 -21.62 -8.65 4.39
C LYS A 163 -20.86 -7.40 4.77
N GLU A 164 -20.33 -6.74 3.74
CA GLU A 164 -20.06 -5.31 3.68
C GLU A 164 -19.42 -4.68 4.93
N ILE A 165 -18.12 -4.43 4.81
CA ILE A 165 -17.36 -3.45 5.59
C ILE A 165 -17.88 -2.02 5.26
N ARG A 166 -19.19 -1.78 5.45
CA ARG A 166 -19.87 -0.50 5.18
C ARG A 166 -19.93 0.39 6.43
N GLY A 167 -19.74 -0.18 7.62
CA GLY A 167 -19.90 0.54 8.90
C GLY A 167 -18.65 1.28 9.42
N LEU A 168 -17.46 1.00 8.88
CA LEU A 168 -16.19 1.45 9.46
C LEU A 168 -15.75 2.88 9.13
N LEU A 169 -16.45 3.57 8.23
CA LEU A 169 -16.02 4.88 7.75
C LEU A 169 -16.63 6.04 8.54
N ARG A 170 -17.13 5.79 9.75
CA ARG A 170 -17.96 6.76 10.49
C ARG A 170 -17.30 7.43 11.70
N ASP A 171 -16.19 6.90 12.23
CA ASP A 171 -15.49 7.53 13.35
C ASP A 171 -14.04 7.89 12.97
N GLU A 172 -13.71 9.17 13.15
CA GLU A 172 -12.39 9.76 12.92
C GLU A 172 -11.61 9.81 14.24
N ASN A 173 -11.23 8.66 14.81
CA ASN A 173 -10.14 8.65 15.79
C ASN A 173 -8.79 8.42 15.08
N ASP A 174 -7.70 8.96 15.61
CA ASP A 174 -6.35 8.81 15.01
C ASP A 174 -5.89 7.35 14.87
N VAL A 175 -6.40 6.44 15.71
CA VAL A 175 -6.16 4.99 15.61
C VAL A 175 -6.94 4.35 14.44
N ASP A 176 -8.01 5.00 13.98
CA ASP A 176 -8.88 4.53 12.90
C ASP A 176 -8.35 4.89 11.51
N MET A 177 -7.52 5.92 11.39
CA MET A 177 -7.11 6.47 10.10
C MET A 177 -6.30 5.46 9.26
N TRP A 178 -5.41 4.69 9.89
CA TRP A 178 -4.52 3.77 9.17
C TRP A 178 -5.23 2.49 8.70
N LEU A 179 -6.02 1.84 9.58
CA LEU A 179 -6.77 0.65 9.17
C LEU A 179 -7.87 1.03 8.18
N SER A 180 -8.49 2.21 8.33
CA SER A 180 -9.47 2.74 7.38
C SER A 180 -8.90 2.88 5.97
N ASN A 181 -7.69 3.42 5.81
CA ASN A 181 -7.05 3.51 4.50
C ASN A 181 -6.77 2.14 3.87
N ILE A 182 -6.28 1.18 4.67
CA ILE A 182 -6.09 -0.20 4.20
C ILE A 182 -7.42 -0.81 3.76
N VAL A 183 -8.46 -0.70 4.59
CA VAL A 183 -9.80 -1.22 4.29
C VAL A 183 -10.36 -0.59 3.02
N LYS A 184 -10.28 0.74 2.86
CA LYS A 184 -10.69 1.44 1.64
C LYS A 184 -9.96 0.89 0.41
N ALA A 185 -8.65 0.76 0.48
CA ALA A 185 -7.86 0.20 -0.60
C ALA A 185 -8.26 -1.25 -0.93
N LEU A 186 -8.49 -2.10 0.08
CA LEU A 186 -8.95 -3.48 -0.12
C LEU A 186 -10.33 -3.55 -0.79
N ILE A 187 -11.27 -2.68 -0.39
CA ILE A 187 -12.60 -2.57 -1.01
C ILE A 187 -12.47 -2.12 -2.47
N THR A 188 -11.60 -1.15 -2.73
CA THR A 188 -11.34 -0.65 -4.08
C THR A 188 -10.71 -1.72 -4.97
N LEU A 189 -9.71 -2.47 -4.48
CA LEU A 189 -9.09 -3.59 -5.21
C LEU A 189 -10.07 -4.71 -5.51
N ARG A 190 -11.04 -4.92 -4.62
CA ARG A 190 -12.12 -5.87 -4.86
C ARG A 190 -13.01 -5.47 -6.02
N ARG A 191 -13.35 -4.19 -6.12
CA ARG A 191 -14.15 -3.66 -7.23
C ARG A 191 -13.32 -3.41 -8.49
N GLY A 192 -11.99 -3.48 -8.37
CA GLY A 192 -11.05 -3.27 -9.46
C GLY A 192 -10.91 -4.47 -10.39
N THR A 193 -9.96 -4.36 -11.30
CA THR A 193 -9.67 -5.38 -12.32
C THR A 193 -8.58 -6.35 -11.86
N SER A 194 -8.46 -7.50 -12.52
CA SER A 194 -7.35 -8.43 -12.27
C SER A 194 -5.98 -7.75 -12.48
N ASN A 195 -5.87 -6.87 -13.48
CA ASN A 195 -4.65 -6.10 -13.73
C ASN A 195 -4.27 -5.20 -12.53
N SER A 196 -5.24 -4.49 -11.95
CA SER A 196 -4.97 -3.66 -10.76
C SER A 196 -4.49 -4.49 -9.56
N ARG A 197 -5.08 -5.68 -9.34
CA ARG A 197 -4.66 -6.60 -8.28
C ARG A 197 -3.27 -7.18 -8.54
N GLU A 198 -2.95 -7.51 -9.79
CA GLU A 198 -1.63 -8.01 -10.17
C GLU A 198 -0.54 -6.96 -9.95
N ARG A 199 -0.79 -5.72 -10.36
CA ARG A 199 0.14 -4.62 -10.10
C ARG A 199 0.38 -4.39 -8.62
N VAL A 200 -0.66 -4.51 -7.79
CA VAL A 200 -0.52 -4.44 -6.32
C VAL A 200 0.35 -5.58 -5.81
N ARG A 201 0.18 -6.81 -6.28
CA ARG A 201 1.04 -7.94 -5.92
C ARG A 201 2.50 -7.70 -6.30
N GLN A 202 2.76 -7.18 -7.51
CA GLN A 202 4.11 -6.87 -7.98
C GLN A 202 4.74 -5.69 -7.21
N ARG A 203 3.95 -4.65 -6.91
CA ARG A 203 4.43 -3.43 -6.27
C ARG A 203 4.62 -3.57 -4.76
N ILE A 204 3.74 -4.30 -4.08
CA ILE A 204 3.77 -4.42 -2.62
C ILE A 204 4.41 -5.73 -2.17
N GLY A 205 4.22 -6.80 -2.95
CA GLY A 205 4.64 -8.14 -2.59
C GLY A 205 3.62 -8.86 -1.73
N VAL A 206 3.33 -10.12 -2.08
CA VAL A 206 2.34 -10.96 -1.37
C VAL A 206 2.69 -11.21 0.10
N SER A 207 3.97 -11.14 0.44
CA SER A 207 4.46 -11.34 1.81
C SER A 207 3.94 -10.28 2.78
N LYS A 208 3.82 -9.01 2.34
CA LYS A 208 3.37 -7.90 3.18
C LYS A 208 1.89 -8.02 3.56
N PHE A 209 1.05 -8.55 2.66
CA PHE A 209 -0.33 -8.90 2.99
C PHE A 209 -0.41 -10.06 3.98
N GLY A 210 0.48 -11.05 3.82
CA GLY A 210 0.57 -12.20 4.73
C GLY A 210 1.02 -11.82 6.14
N GLU A 211 1.99 -10.92 6.24
CA GLU A 211 2.46 -10.33 7.51
C GLU A 211 1.31 -9.62 8.22
N LEU A 212 0.62 -8.70 7.54
CA LEU A 212 -0.50 -7.98 8.11
C LEU A 212 -1.62 -8.91 8.55
N SER A 213 -1.98 -9.89 7.70
CA SER A 213 -3.00 -10.87 8.03
C SER A 213 -2.65 -11.71 9.27
N THR A 214 -1.36 -11.90 9.55
CA THR A 214 -0.87 -12.66 10.71
C THR A 214 -0.91 -11.81 11.97
N LEU A 215 -0.42 -10.57 11.87
CA LEU A 215 -0.44 -9.60 12.97
C LEU A 215 -1.88 -9.24 13.39
N LEU A 216 -2.77 -9.02 12.43
CA LEU A 216 -4.20 -8.82 12.68
C LEU A 216 -4.83 -10.02 13.42
N LYS A 217 -4.38 -11.24 13.15
CA LYS A 217 -4.83 -12.42 13.88
C LYS A 217 -4.33 -12.40 15.33
N ALA A 218 -3.05 -12.07 15.52
CA ALA A 218 -2.41 -12.06 16.84
C ALA A 218 -3.07 -11.06 17.80
N VAL A 219 -3.57 -9.93 17.30
CA VAL A 219 -4.25 -8.94 18.16
C VAL A 219 -5.68 -9.32 18.55
N LEU A 220 -6.30 -10.34 17.93
CA LEU A 220 -7.70 -10.72 18.18
C LEU A 220 -7.97 -11.25 19.58
N SER A 221 -7.03 -12.02 20.15
CA SER A 221 -7.21 -12.66 21.45
C SER A 221 -5.87 -13.03 22.06
N ASP A 222 -5.86 -13.29 23.36
CA ASP A 222 -4.64 -13.72 24.06
C ASP A 222 -4.17 -15.08 23.56
N GLU A 223 -5.10 -15.97 23.19
CA GLU A 223 -4.76 -17.26 22.60
C GLU A 223 -4.04 -17.10 21.25
N GLU A 224 -4.51 -16.23 20.37
CA GLU A 224 -3.87 -15.98 19.08
C GLU A 224 -2.53 -15.25 19.22
N LEU A 225 -2.42 -14.35 20.20
CA LEU A 225 -1.16 -13.72 20.56
C LEU A 225 -0.10 -14.76 20.98
N GLU A 226 -0.47 -15.71 21.85
CA GLU A 226 0.43 -16.78 22.29
C GLU A 226 0.78 -17.75 21.16
N ARG A 227 -0.16 -18.04 20.24
CA ARG A 227 0.13 -18.82 19.02
C ARG A 227 1.17 -18.11 18.14
N TYR A 228 1.03 -16.80 17.95
CA TYR A 228 1.99 -15.99 17.18
C TYR A 228 3.39 -16.03 17.81
N LYS A 229 3.50 -15.82 19.12
CA LYS A 229 4.80 -15.86 19.84
C LYS A 229 5.51 -17.20 19.67
N ARG A 230 4.80 -18.31 19.94
CA ARG A 230 5.36 -19.67 19.76
C ARG A 230 5.84 -19.90 18.34
N GLY A 231 5.07 -19.46 17.33
CA GLY A 231 5.47 -19.56 15.93
C GLY A 231 6.74 -18.76 15.63
N ARG A 232 6.85 -17.54 16.15
CA ARG A 232 8.03 -16.69 15.97
C ARG A 232 9.26 -17.28 16.64
N GLU A 233 9.16 -17.75 17.88
CA GLU A 233 10.26 -18.40 18.60
C GLU A 233 10.76 -19.65 17.86
N LEU A 234 9.85 -20.45 17.32
CA LEU A 234 10.19 -21.61 16.50
C LEU A 234 11.00 -21.21 15.25
N LEU A 235 10.55 -20.18 14.53
CA LEU A 235 11.24 -19.68 13.34
C LEU A 235 12.63 -19.10 13.67
N GLU A 236 12.76 -18.40 14.80
CA GLU A 236 14.06 -17.90 15.28
C GLU A 236 15.03 -19.04 15.63
N ARG A 237 14.53 -20.13 16.23
CA ARG A 237 15.33 -21.35 16.49
C ARG A 237 15.78 -22.04 15.20
N ILE A 238 14.91 -22.11 14.19
CA ILE A 238 15.24 -22.71 12.89
C ILE A 238 16.25 -21.85 12.11
N ARG A 239 16.16 -20.51 12.20
CA ARG A 239 17.04 -19.58 11.47
C ARG A 239 18.46 -19.52 12.03
N LYS A 240 18.67 -19.82 13.30
CA LYS A 240 20.01 -19.94 13.85
C LYS A 240 20.59 -21.27 13.32
N PRO A 241 21.66 -21.27 12.51
CA PRO A 241 22.29 -22.52 12.14
C PRO A 241 22.68 -23.20 13.45
N THR A 242 22.24 -24.43 13.62
CA THR A 242 22.70 -25.29 14.69
C THR A 242 24.18 -25.49 14.46
N LEU A 243 25.01 -24.63 15.07
CA LEU A 243 26.44 -24.87 15.21
C LEU A 243 26.54 -25.99 16.27
N ALA A 244 26.46 -27.21 15.78
CA ALA A 244 26.93 -28.41 16.45
C ALA A 244 28.30 -28.77 15.85
#